data_AF-A0A7S1JLE9-F1
#
_entry.id   AF-A0A7S1JLE9-F1
#
_cell.length_a   1.000
_cell.length_b   1.000
_cell.length_c   1.000
_cell.angle_alpha   90.00
_cell.angle_beta   90.00
_cell.angle_gamma   90.00
#
_symmetry.space_group_name_H-M   'P 1'
#
loop_
_entity.id
_entity.type
_entity.pdbx_description
1 polymer ?
#
loop_
_entity_poly.entity_id
_entity_poly.type
_entity_poly.pdbx_seq_one_letter_code
_entity_poly.pdbx_strand_id
1 'polypeptide(L)'
;IAPLAVFASFSTSGTSPDFILLLVHSLTMKAVIALALSFALCAEAYVLPAQRPTSLRRQGATSLRMMAEDGEVSRRNALMSIASLPLAAALFATPFAAEAVRDYDGVGYLGGAEKIDLNNANVRVYQRLPGMYPTLGAKLAKNGPYQNVKDVYSIKGLSEREKELLKKYESDFVVLQPREEYTVDKFNNGLYR
;
A
#
# COMPACT_ATOMS: atom_id res chain seq x y z
N ILE A 1 -13.90 -2.93 -56.78
CA ILE A 1 -12.95 -3.70 -57.60
C ILE A 1 -11.82 -4.12 -56.68
N ALA A 2 -11.51 -5.42 -56.69
CA ALA A 2 -10.87 -6.22 -55.64
C ALA A 2 -9.39 -5.89 -55.30
N PRO A 3 -8.86 -6.39 -54.17
CA PRO A 3 -7.50 -6.15 -53.67
C PRO A 3 -6.49 -7.17 -54.22
N LEU A 4 -5.22 -6.77 -54.36
CA LEU A 4 -4.14 -7.69 -54.72
C LEU A 4 -3.26 -8.00 -53.51
N ALA A 5 -3.31 -9.27 -53.12
CA ALA A 5 -2.55 -9.91 -52.08
C ALA A 5 -1.06 -10.01 -52.45
N VAL A 6 -0.19 -9.73 -51.47
CA VAL A 6 1.17 -10.26 -51.45
C VAL A 6 1.16 -11.40 -50.43
N PHE A 7 0.84 -12.58 -50.94
CA PHE A 7 1.03 -13.87 -50.27
C PHE A 7 2.55 -14.07 -50.09
N ALA A 8 3.04 -13.92 -48.86
CA ALA A 8 4.33 -14.48 -48.49
C ALA A 8 4.13 -16.00 -48.31
N SER A 9 4.60 -16.76 -49.28
CA SER A 9 4.63 -18.22 -49.27
C SER A 9 5.37 -18.74 -48.04
N PHE A 10 4.65 -19.30 -47.07
CA PHE A 10 5.25 -20.21 -46.10
C PHE A 10 4.79 -21.63 -46.42
N SER A 11 5.76 -22.38 -46.92
CA SER A 11 5.66 -23.76 -47.36
C SER A 11 5.06 -24.65 -46.26
N THR A 12 4.12 -25.49 -46.67
CA THR A 12 3.48 -26.50 -45.84
C THR A 12 4.47 -27.61 -45.48
N SER A 13 4.94 -27.65 -44.24
CA SER A 13 5.41 -28.89 -43.62
C SER A 13 5.31 -28.84 -42.10
N GLY A 14 4.40 -29.66 -41.54
CA GLY A 14 4.39 -30.00 -40.11
C GLY A 14 3.39 -29.22 -39.26
N THR A 15 2.11 -29.54 -39.35
CA THR A 15 1.08 -29.05 -38.42
C THR A 15 1.17 -29.80 -37.09
N SER A 16 1.75 -29.18 -36.06
CA SER A 16 1.51 -29.54 -34.66
C SER A 16 0.49 -28.58 -34.04
N PRO A 17 -0.48 -29.08 -33.23
CA PRO A 17 -1.56 -28.28 -32.65
C PRO A 17 -1.09 -27.17 -31.69
N ASP A 18 0.15 -27.24 -31.22
CA ASP A 18 0.72 -26.34 -30.22
C ASP A 18 1.07 -24.94 -30.77
N PHE A 19 1.44 -24.86 -32.07
CA PHE A 19 1.83 -23.59 -32.69
C PHE A 19 0.64 -22.66 -32.94
N ILE A 20 -0.53 -23.22 -33.24
CA ILE A 20 -1.77 -22.47 -33.44
C ILE A 20 -2.26 -21.90 -32.10
N LEU A 21 -2.14 -22.68 -31.02
CA LEU A 21 -2.59 -22.27 -29.69
C LEU A 21 -1.74 -21.10 -29.15
N LEU A 22 -0.42 -21.11 -29.36
CA LEU A 22 0.47 -20.03 -28.93
C LEU A 22 0.23 -18.72 -29.71
N LEU A 23 -0.09 -18.82 -31.01
CA LEU A 23 -0.41 -17.65 -31.84
C LEU A 23 -1.74 -17.01 -31.41
N VAL A 24 -2.76 -17.82 -31.12
CA VAL A 24 -4.07 -17.35 -30.60
C VAL A 24 -3.93 -16.71 -29.22
N HIS A 25 -3.11 -17.26 -28.31
CA HIS A 25 -2.85 -16.65 -27.00
C HIS A 25 -2.12 -15.30 -27.11
N SER A 26 -1.16 -15.16 -28.04
CA SER A 26 -0.44 -13.90 -28.26
C SER A 26 -1.34 -12.80 -28.84
N LEU A 27 -2.24 -13.15 -29.76
CA LEU A 27 -3.21 -12.22 -30.35
C LEU A 27 -4.31 -11.80 -29.34
N THR A 28 -4.80 -12.73 -28.53
CA THR A 28 -5.82 -12.43 -27.50
C THR A 28 -5.27 -11.53 -26.38
N MET A 29 -4.03 -11.75 -25.93
CA MET A 29 -3.40 -10.89 -24.92
C MET A 29 -3.22 -9.44 -25.40
N LYS A 30 -2.84 -9.23 -26.67
CA LYS A 30 -2.68 -7.88 -27.25
C LYS A 30 -4.02 -7.16 -27.41
N ALA A 31 -5.09 -7.88 -27.74
CA ALA A 31 -6.44 -7.31 -27.85
C ALA A 31 -7.03 -6.90 -26.49
N VAL A 32 -6.78 -7.69 -25.42
CA VAL A 32 -7.24 -7.36 -24.06
C VAL A 32 -6.53 -6.12 -23.50
N ILE A 33 -5.23 -5.97 -23.76
CA ILE A 33 -4.47 -4.78 -23.32
C ILE A 33 -4.97 -3.52 -24.05
N ALA A 34 -5.28 -3.61 -25.34
CA ALA A 34 -5.81 -2.47 -26.11
C ALA A 34 -7.21 -2.04 -25.65
N LEU A 35 -8.06 -2.99 -25.23
CA LEU A 35 -9.41 -2.70 -24.72
C LEU A 35 -9.39 -2.15 -23.28
N ALA A 36 -8.41 -2.55 -22.46
CA ALA A 36 -8.22 -1.98 -21.13
C ALA A 36 -7.73 -0.52 -21.17
N LEU A 37 -6.90 -0.16 -22.16
CA LEU A 37 -6.40 1.20 -22.34
C LEU A 37 -7.46 2.20 -22.83
N SER A 38 -8.50 1.75 -23.53
CA SER A 38 -9.59 2.63 -23.98
C SER A 38 -10.64 2.93 -22.90
N PHE A 39 -10.76 2.07 -21.87
CA PHE A 39 -11.66 2.32 -20.73
C PHE A 39 -11.11 3.34 -19.72
N ALA A 40 -9.80 3.61 -19.71
CA ALA A 40 -9.17 4.53 -18.78
C ALA A 40 -9.30 6.02 -19.16
N LEU A 41 -9.74 6.35 -20.39
CA LEU A 41 -9.80 7.74 -20.87
C LEU A 41 -11.19 8.40 -20.80
N CYS A 42 -12.21 7.72 -20.26
CA CYS A 42 -13.61 8.19 -20.28
C CYS A 42 -14.17 8.68 -18.93
N ALA A 43 -13.34 8.83 -17.89
CA ALA A 43 -13.83 9.11 -16.52
C ALA A 43 -13.67 10.57 -16.02
N GLU A 44 -12.97 11.48 -16.71
CA GLU A 44 -12.97 12.92 -16.34
C GLU A 44 -14.00 13.72 -17.15
N ALA A 45 -15.28 13.56 -16.84
CA ALA A 45 -16.28 14.55 -17.24
C ALA A 45 -17.53 14.48 -16.36
N TYR A 46 -17.49 14.93 -15.10
CA TYR A 46 -18.70 15.38 -14.41
C TYR A 46 -18.45 16.40 -13.29
N VAL A 47 -18.61 17.68 -13.66
CA VAL A 47 -19.36 18.77 -12.99
C VAL A 47 -19.05 19.18 -11.53
N LEU A 48 -18.65 20.46 -11.41
CA LEU A 48 -18.57 21.35 -10.23
C LEU A 48 -19.91 21.56 -9.50
N PRO A 49 -19.88 21.87 -8.18
CA PRO A 49 -20.79 22.86 -7.62
C PRO A 49 -20.06 24.09 -7.04
N ALA A 50 -20.64 25.25 -7.35
CA ALA A 50 -20.18 26.59 -7.01
C ALA A 50 -20.28 26.90 -5.49
N GLN A 51 -19.25 27.55 -4.94
CA GLN A 51 -19.29 28.16 -3.61
C GLN A 51 -19.45 29.68 -3.72
N ARG A 52 -20.51 30.20 -3.07
CA ARG A 52 -20.88 31.62 -3.00
C ARG A 52 -19.90 32.39 -2.11
N PRO A 53 -19.44 33.61 -2.47
CA PRO A 53 -18.65 34.43 -1.57
C PRO A 53 -19.55 35.29 -0.66
N THR A 54 -19.45 35.10 0.66
CA THR A 54 -20.02 36.04 1.65
C THR A 54 -18.98 36.38 2.72
N SER A 55 -18.35 37.55 2.57
CA SER A 55 -18.39 38.67 3.53
C SER A 55 -17.25 39.66 3.23
N LEU A 56 -17.63 40.90 2.92
CA LEU A 56 -16.74 42.04 2.75
C LEU A 56 -16.13 42.40 4.10
N ARG A 57 -14.82 42.16 4.28
CA ARG A 57 -14.05 42.71 5.40
C ARG A 57 -13.28 43.94 4.93
N ARG A 58 -13.70 45.08 5.49
CA ARG A 58 -13.15 46.44 5.39
C ARG A 58 -11.62 46.47 5.30
N GLN A 59 -11.12 47.01 4.19
CA GLN A 59 -9.70 47.35 4.00
C GLN A 59 -9.35 48.58 4.86
N GLY A 60 -8.33 48.43 5.70
CA GLY A 60 -7.72 49.51 6.46
C GLY A 60 -6.26 49.66 6.05
N ALA A 61 -5.99 50.80 5.42
CA ALA A 61 -4.74 51.56 5.31
C ALA A 61 -3.37 50.84 5.20
N THR A 62 -2.71 51.21 4.10
CA THR A 62 -1.29 51.11 3.76
C THR A 62 -0.34 51.62 4.85
N SER A 63 0.74 50.90 5.09
CA SER A 63 2.02 51.51 5.45
C SER A 63 3.16 50.72 4.80
N LEU A 64 3.78 51.32 3.78
CA LEU A 64 5.07 50.90 3.23
C LEU A 64 6.10 50.90 4.35
N ARG A 65 6.71 49.74 4.64
CA ARG A 65 7.95 49.67 5.39
C ARG A 65 8.96 48.84 4.60
N MET A 66 10.14 49.43 4.48
CA MET A 66 11.20 49.09 3.55
C MET A 66 11.83 47.73 3.88
N MET A 67 12.30 47.06 2.82
CA MET A 67 13.09 45.84 2.86
C MET A 67 14.29 46.02 3.79
N ALA A 68 14.30 45.25 4.87
CA ALA A 68 15.49 44.92 5.61
C ALA A 68 15.64 43.40 5.48
N GLU A 69 16.57 42.99 4.61
CA GLU A 69 17.16 41.65 4.67
C GLU A 69 17.73 41.49 6.07
N ASP A 70 17.17 40.54 6.82
CA ASP A 70 17.86 39.72 7.82
C ASP A 70 16.81 38.80 8.47
N GLY A 71 17.12 37.51 8.52
CA GLY A 71 16.48 36.61 9.47
C GLY A 71 15.27 35.84 8.95
N GLU A 72 15.46 34.52 8.94
CA GLU A 72 14.44 33.47 9.04
C GLU A 72 13.21 33.61 8.12
N VAL A 73 13.18 32.75 7.10
CA VAL A 73 12.01 32.53 6.26
C VAL A 73 10.85 32.04 7.13
N SER A 74 10.04 32.99 7.61
CA SER A 74 8.82 32.71 8.34
C SER A 74 7.88 31.92 7.43
N ARG A 75 7.34 30.79 7.93
CA ARG A 75 6.48 29.88 7.15
C ARG A 75 5.30 30.60 6.46
N ARG A 76 4.87 31.74 7.02
CA ARG A 76 3.83 32.62 6.44
C ARG A 76 4.31 33.34 5.17
N ASN A 77 5.55 33.81 5.14
CA ASN A 77 6.12 34.50 3.99
C ASN A 77 6.42 33.53 2.84
N ALA A 78 6.80 32.27 3.16
CA ALA A 78 6.94 31.21 2.17
C ALA A 78 5.59 30.78 1.57
N LEU A 79 4.51 30.74 2.35
CA LEU A 79 3.17 30.48 1.81
C LEU A 79 2.66 31.63 0.92
N MET A 80 2.98 32.87 1.28
CA MET A 80 2.62 34.05 0.47
C MET A 80 3.44 34.16 -0.82
N SER A 81 4.67 33.63 -0.87
CA SER A 81 5.46 33.61 -2.11
C SER A 81 4.91 32.63 -3.15
N ILE A 82 4.33 31.49 -2.72
CA ILE A 82 3.69 30.51 -3.62
C ILE A 82 2.47 31.13 -4.32
N ALA A 83 1.75 32.05 -3.66
CA ALA A 83 0.61 32.75 -4.26
C ALA A 83 1.00 33.70 -5.42
N SER A 84 2.28 34.06 -5.53
CA SER A 84 2.81 34.91 -6.61
C SER A 84 3.45 34.12 -7.76
N LEU A 85 3.53 32.79 -7.64
CA LEU A 85 4.09 31.92 -8.67
C LEU A 85 3.03 31.59 -9.74
N PRO A 86 3.44 31.42 -11.02
CA PRO A 86 2.53 30.96 -12.06
C PRO A 86 1.92 29.61 -11.68
N LEU A 87 0.65 29.38 -12.03
CA LEU A 87 -0.15 28.20 -11.63
C LEU A 87 0.57 26.87 -11.89
N ALA A 88 1.39 26.79 -12.94
CA ALA A 88 2.21 25.63 -13.26
C ALA A 88 3.29 25.33 -12.20
N ALA A 89 3.91 26.35 -11.60
CA ALA A 89 4.87 26.19 -10.51
C ALA A 89 4.18 26.00 -9.15
N ALA A 90 2.97 26.56 -8.98
CA ALA A 90 2.19 26.40 -7.76
C ALA A 90 1.79 24.93 -7.50
N LEU A 91 1.46 24.15 -8.54
CA LEU A 91 1.13 22.71 -8.41
C LEU A 91 2.29 21.85 -7.88
N PHE A 92 3.54 22.25 -8.12
CA PHE A 92 4.72 21.57 -7.57
C PHE A 92 5.13 22.12 -6.19
N ALA A 93 4.64 23.30 -5.83
CA ALA A 93 4.95 23.97 -4.56
C ALA A 93 3.86 23.79 -3.49
N THR A 94 2.69 23.23 -3.84
CA THR A 94 1.71 22.81 -2.83
C THR A 94 2.26 21.60 -2.07
N PRO A 95 2.49 21.71 -0.75
CA PRO A 95 2.80 20.53 0.05
C PRO A 95 1.61 19.59 -0.07
N PHE A 96 1.84 18.39 -0.61
CA PHE A 96 0.89 17.30 -0.43
C PHE A 96 0.74 17.11 1.07
N ALA A 97 -0.48 17.24 1.58
CA ALA A 97 -0.77 16.93 2.96
C ALA A 97 -0.47 15.44 3.15
N ALA A 98 0.63 15.12 3.84
CA ALA A 98 0.88 13.77 4.29
C ALA A 98 -0.27 13.42 5.24
N GLU A 99 -1.15 12.52 4.82
CA GLU A 99 -2.21 11.99 5.66
C GLU A 99 -1.53 11.17 6.76
N ALA A 100 -1.41 11.76 7.95
CA ALA A 100 -0.90 11.05 9.11
C ALA A 100 -1.94 10.01 9.52
N VAL A 101 -1.65 8.73 9.30
CA VAL A 101 -2.45 7.63 9.82
C VAL A 101 -2.37 7.69 11.34
N ARG A 102 -3.46 8.11 11.99
CA ARG A 102 -3.55 8.20 13.45
C ARG A 102 -4.07 6.91 14.09
N ASP A 103 -4.96 6.24 13.39
CA ASP A 103 -5.69 5.09 13.90
C ASP A 103 -5.25 3.82 13.15
N TYR A 104 -4.91 2.78 13.91
CA TYR A 104 -4.64 1.46 13.38
C TYR A 104 -5.79 0.52 13.79
N ASP A 105 -6.55 0.05 12.80
CA ASP A 105 -7.71 -0.84 13.06
C ASP A 105 -7.30 -2.17 13.73
N GLY A 106 -6.04 -2.59 13.53
CA GLY A 106 -5.51 -3.87 14.00
C GLY A 106 -4.97 -3.89 15.43
N VAL A 107 -5.07 -2.78 16.19
CA VAL A 107 -4.50 -2.69 17.56
C VAL A 107 -5.00 -3.81 18.47
N GLY A 108 -6.27 -4.22 18.32
CA GLY A 108 -6.84 -5.32 19.09
C GLY A 108 -6.03 -6.62 18.97
N TYR A 109 -5.52 -6.94 17.78
CA TYR A 109 -4.82 -8.21 17.52
C TYR A 109 -3.36 -8.23 18.02
N LEU A 110 -2.86 -7.12 18.56
CA LEU A 110 -1.52 -7.01 19.16
C LEU A 110 -1.50 -7.46 20.64
N GLY A 111 -2.62 -7.97 21.14
CA GLY A 111 -2.78 -8.43 22.52
C GLY A 111 -3.97 -7.83 23.27
N GLY A 112 -4.89 -7.12 22.63
CA GLY A 112 -6.16 -6.76 23.25
C GLY A 112 -7.23 -7.85 23.10
N ALA A 113 -7.20 -8.55 21.97
CA ALA A 113 -8.23 -9.47 21.51
C ALA A 113 -7.89 -10.93 21.81
N GLU A 114 -8.87 -11.79 21.51
CA GLU A 114 -8.74 -13.25 21.51
C GLU A 114 -7.80 -13.73 20.40
N LYS A 115 -7.87 -13.10 19.22
CA LYS A 115 -6.99 -13.40 18.09
C LYS A 115 -5.68 -12.63 18.15
N ILE A 116 -4.62 -13.26 17.65
CA ILE A 116 -3.24 -12.75 17.63
C ILE A 116 -2.80 -12.58 16.19
N ASP A 117 -2.29 -11.39 15.86
CA ASP A 117 -1.71 -11.12 14.55
C ASP A 117 -0.26 -11.62 14.46
N LEU A 118 -0.03 -12.59 13.57
CA LEU A 118 1.29 -13.21 13.38
C LEU A 118 2.35 -12.25 12.82
N ASN A 119 1.92 -11.23 12.06
CA ASN A 119 2.83 -10.34 11.37
C ASN A 119 3.27 -9.15 12.23
N ASN A 120 2.40 -8.65 13.10
CA ASN A 120 2.64 -7.42 13.86
C ASN A 120 2.71 -7.63 15.38
N ALA A 121 2.13 -8.69 15.95
CA ALA A 121 2.12 -8.84 17.41
C ALA A 121 3.51 -9.15 18.01
N ASN A 122 3.73 -8.68 19.24
CA ASN A 122 4.96 -8.95 20.00
C ASN A 122 4.99 -10.40 20.55
N VAL A 123 6.19 -10.96 20.70
CA VAL A 123 6.41 -12.34 21.17
C VAL A 123 5.76 -12.61 22.54
N ARG A 124 5.63 -11.60 23.41
CA ARG A 124 4.98 -11.73 24.73
C ARG A 124 3.51 -12.12 24.62
N VAL A 125 2.83 -11.79 23.53
CA VAL A 125 1.39 -12.10 23.35
C VAL A 125 1.16 -13.62 23.33
N TYR A 126 2.12 -14.38 22.81
CA TYR A 126 2.08 -15.85 22.80
C TYR A 126 2.12 -16.49 24.20
N GLN A 127 2.42 -15.73 25.27
CA GLN A 127 2.34 -16.26 26.65
C GLN A 127 0.91 -16.67 27.04
N ARG A 128 -0.11 -16.13 26.36
CA ARG A 128 -1.52 -16.51 26.58
C ARG A 128 -1.86 -17.90 26.07
N LEU A 129 -1.06 -18.42 25.15
CA LEU A 129 -1.25 -19.73 24.54
C LEU A 129 -0.28 -20.72 25.20
N PRO A 130 -0.77 -21.60 26.10
CA PRO A 130 0.10 -22.54 26.81
C PRO A 130 0.93 -23.39 25.85
N GLY A 131 2.26 -23.38 26.05
CA GLY A 131 3.23 -24.12 25.24
C GLY A 131 3.84 -23.33 24.07
N MET A 132 3.35 -22.13 23.75
CA MET A 132 3.85 -21.34 22.63
C MET A 132 5.08 -20.50 22.99
N TYR A 133 5.12 -19.91 24.18
CA TYR A 133 6.25 -19.11 24.65
C TYR A 133 7.23 -19.97 25.47
N PRO A 134 8.56 -19.83 25.31
CA PRO A 134 9.26 -18.86 24.46
C PRO A 134 9.63 -19.37 23.06
N THR A 135 9.71 -20.68 22.85
CA THR A 135 10.37 -21.28 21.68
C THR A 135 9.58 -21.09 20.39
N LEU A 136 8.32 -21.52 20.36
CA LEU A 136 7.49 -21.52 19.16
C LEU A 136 7.11 -20.09 18.75
N GLY A 137 6.73 -19.24 19.72
CA GLY A 137 6.47 -17.82 19.51
C GLY A 137 7.68 -17.06 18.95
N ALA A 138 8.90 -17.38 19.39
CA ALA A 138 10.11 -16.79 18.82
C ALA A 138 10.35 -17.25 17.37
N LYS A 139 10.06 -18.53 17.04
CA LYS A 139 10.12 -19.02 15.65
C LYS A 139 9.11 -18.30 14.76
N LEU A 140 7.89 -18.05 15.24
CA LEU A 140 6.88 -17.29 14.50
C LEU A 140 7.32 -15.85 14.24
N ALA A 141 7.82 -15.16 15.27
CA ALA A 141 8.27 -13.79 15.12
C ALA A 141 9.45 -13.66 14.15
N LYS A 142 10.39 -14.64 14.16
CA LYS A 142 11.60 -14.63 13.33
C LYS A 142 11.38 -14.97 11.86
N ASN A 143 10.41 -15.84 11.55
CA ASN A 143 10.23 -16.37 10.19
C ASN A 143 9.12 -15.68 9.39
N GLY A 144 8.36 -14.75 9.99
CA GLY A 144 7.41 -13.92 9.26
C GLY A 144 8.10 -12.92 8.32
N PRO A 145 7.36 -12.19 7.47
CA PRO A 145 5.89 -12.11 7.42
C PRO A 145 5.23 -13.29 6.69
N TYR A 146 3.99 -13.58 7.06
CA TYR A 146 3.13 -14.61 6.48
C TYR A 146 2.04 -13.97 5.61
N GLN A 147 1.57 -14.66 4.58
CA GLN A 147 0.41 -14.23 3.80
C GLN A 147 -0.87 -14.88 4.30
N ASN A 148 -0.77 -16.14 4.74
CA ASN A 148 -1.86 -16.92 5.28
C ASN A 148 -1.44 -17.62 6.57
N VAL A 149 -2.39 -17.99 7.42
CA VAL A 149 -2.12 -18.74 8.67
C VAL A 149 -1.41 -20.08 8.37
N LYS A 150 -1.71 -20.69 7.22
CA LYS A 150 -1.10 -21.96 6.78
C LYS A 150 0.40 -21.86 6.52
N ASP A 151 0.92 -20.67 6.20
CA ASP A 151 2.33 -20.47 5.87
C ASP A 151 3.24 -20.76 7.08
N VAL A 152 2.66 -20.69 8.28
CA VAL A 152 3.34 -21.02 9.54
C VAL A 152 3.86 -22.47 9.56
N TYR A 153 3.19 -23.40 8.89
CA TYR A 153 3.62 -24.80 8.84
C TYR A 153 4.87 -25.02 7.97
N SER A 154 5.21 -24.04 7.13
CA SER A 154 6.39 -24.08 6.25
C SER A 154 7.69 -23.65 6.96
N ILE A 155 7.63 -23.30 8.25
CA ILE A 155 8.80 -22.89 9.03
C ILE A 155 9.76 -24.07 9.18
N LYS A 156 11.02 -23.85 8.80
CA LYS A 156 12.11 -24.83 8.96
C LYS A 156 12.37 -25.09 10.45
N GLY A 157 12.49 -26.38 10.82
CA GLY A 157 12.84 -26.78 12.18
C GLY A 157 11.66 -26.80 13.16
N LEU A 158 10.42 -26.95 12.68
CA LEU A 158 9.27 -27.29 13.51
C LEU A 158 9.30 -28.77 13.92
N SER A 159 9.32 -29.02 15.23
CA SER A 159 9.10 -30.36 15.80
C SER A 159 7.62 -30.77 15.67
N GLU A 160 7.35 -32.06 15.79
CA GLU A 160 5.96 -32.57 15.71
C GLU A 160 5.06 -31.98 16.80
N ARG A 161 5.56 -31.89 18.02
CA ARG A 161 4.85 -31.25 19.14
C ARG A 161 4.53 -29.79 18.89
N GLU A 162 5.42 -29.05 18.22
CA GLU A 162 5.15 -27.66 17.84
C GLU A 162 4.06 -27.56 16.76
N LYS A 163 4.02 -28.50 15.81
CA LYS A 163 2.96 -28.56 14.79
C LYS A 163 1.59 -28.85 15.42
N GLU A 164 1.53 -29.73 16.42
CA GLU A 164 0.30 -30.00 17.18
C GLU A 164 -0.21 -28.75 17.92
N LEU A 165 0.70 -28.01 18.55
CA LEU A 165 0.36 -26.75 19.22
C LEU A 165 -0.13 -25.69 18.24
N LEU A 166 0.50 -25.56 17.08
CA LEU A 166 0.07 -24.65 16.02
C LEU A 166 -1.34 -24.99 15.54
N LYS A 167 -1.63 -26.28 15.34
CA LYS A 167 -2.96 -26.75 14.94
C LYS A 167 -4.02 -26.50 16.01
N LYS A 168 -3.65 -26.64 17.30
CA LYS A 168 -4.56 -26.38 18.42
C LYS A 168 -5.03 -24.93 18.48
N TYR A 169 -4.14 -23.98 18.21
CA TYR A 169 -4.42 -22.55 18.29
C TYR A 169 -4.59 -21.88 16.90
N GLU A 170 -4.79 -22.67 15.84
CA GLU A 170 -4.89 -22.13 14.48
C GLU A 170 -6.06 -21.15 14.32
N SER A 171 -7.15 -21.35 15.07
CA SER A 171 -8.31 -20.45 15.13
C SER A 171 -8.00 -19.07 15.71
N ASP A 172 -6.96 -18.99 16.54
CA ASP A 172 -6.60 -17.81 17.32
C ASP A 172 -5.64 -16.92 16.54
N PHE A 173 -5.19 -17.34 15.35
CA PHE A 173 -4.30 -16.56 14.52
C PHE A 173 -5.06 -15.76 13.46
N VAL A 174 -4.54 -14.56 13.21
CA VAL A 174 -4.90 -13.72 12.07
C VAL A 174 -3.63 -13.24 11.40
N VAL A 175 -3.71 -12.96 10.10
CA VAL A 175 -2.60 -12.41 9.33
C VAL A 175 -3.05 -11.08 8.76
N LEU A 176 -2.47 -10.00 9.27
CA LEU A 176 -2.68 -8.66 8.73
C LEU A 176 -1.46 -8.20 7.93
N GLN A 177 -1.62 -7.09 7.21
CA GLN A 177 -0.49 -6.49 6.50
C GLN A 177 0.61 -6.10 7.49
N PRO A 178 1.88 -6.45 7.22
CA PRO A 178 2.98 -6.08 8.08
C PRO A 178 3.17 -4.55 8.06
N ARG A 179 3.27 -3.96 9.25
CA ARG A 179 3.53 -2.53 9.46
C ARG A 179 4.89 -2.37 10.13
N GLU A 180 5.74 -1.52 9.57
CA GLU A 180 7.11 -1.33 10.05
C GLU A 180 7.19 -0.91 11.52
N GLU A 181 6.22 -0.10 11.96
CA GLU A 181 6.06 0.35 13.34
C GLU A 181 6.01 -0.81 14.35
N TYR A 182 5.39 -1.93 13.99
CA TYR A 182 5.21 -3.08 14.88
C TYR A 182 6.21 -4.20 14.60
N THR A 183 6.75 -4.30 13.38
CA THR A 183 7.70 -5.37 13.04
C THR A 183 9.04 -5.20 13.76
N VAL A 184 9.49 -3.96 13.98
CA VAL A 184 10.73 -3.65 14.72
C VAL A 184 10.64 -4.11 16.18
N ASP A 185 9.49 -3.90 16.81
CA ASP A 185 9.27 -4.14 18.24
C ASP A 185 8.72 -5.55 18.54
N LYS A 186 8.86 -6.49 17.60
CA LYS A 186 8.36 -7.87 17.74
C LYS A 186 8.96 -8.61 18.94
N PHE A 187 10.22 -8.39 19.25
CA PHE A 187 10.90 -9.07 20.37
C PHE A 187 10.82 -8.26 21.66
N ASN A 188 11.01 -6.94 21.56
CA ASN A 188 11.01 -6.04 22.69
C ASN A 188 10.26 -4.77 22.32
N ASN A 189 9.09 -4.57 22.91
CA ASN A 189 8.26 -3.38 22.73
C ASN A 189 8.35 -2.40 23.91
N GLY A 190 9.38 -2.52 24.74
CA GLY A 190 9.59 -1.65 25.90
C GLY A 190 8.57 -1.81 27.04
N LEU A 191 7.63 -2.76 26.93
CA LEU A 191 6.61 -3.02 27.94
C LEU A 191 7.07 -4.12 28.89
N TYR A 192 7.46 -3.71 30.09
CA TYR A 192 7.80 -4.58 31.21
C TYR A 192 6.76 -4.45 32.33
N ARG A 193 6.60 -5.51 33.12
CA ARG A 193 5.72 -5.55 34.29
C ARG A 193 6.55 -5.88 35.51
#